data_AF-A0A7Z9LQP2-F1
#
_entry.id   AF-A0A7Z9LQP2-F1
#
_cell.length_a   1.000
_cell.length_b   1.000
_cell.length_c   1.000
_cell.angle_alpha   90.00
_cell.angle_beta   90.00
_cell.angle_gamma   90.00
#
_symmetry.space_group_name_H-M   'P 1'
#
loop_
_entity.id
_entity.type
_entity.pdbx_description
1 polymer ?
#
loop_
_entity_poly.entity_id
_entity_poly.type
_entity_poly.pdbx_seq_one_letter_code
_entity_poly.pdbx_strand_id
1 'polypeptide(L)'
;MSENPTVEITEGVERPNIYYIVLDGYGRADVLEELYQYPAEKFMDLLRNEGFYIADESRSNYVRTIFSLASTFNMDTLDEFIETNNLKNSHNETWVRLYNYQNRFAKILTGLRYSTVGISTAYIGSNRAGMQYIEKPAVGRLNRFELKLLGQTPVHEFLMDVQLRNAFDTHRERQIEAMKRIPLITQNYDSPVFVFAHILLPHPPSSSMLTAVRQNPPIQISTSVTRTASSI
;
A
#
# COMPACT_ATOMS: atom_id res chain seq x y z
N MET A 1 -9.94 -12.01 -25.55
CA MET A 1 -9.20 -10.73 -25.49
C MET A 1 -10.24 -9.66 -25.29
N SER A 2 -10.43 -9.13 -24.06
CA SER A 2 -11.35 -8.01 -23.89
C SER A 2 -10.67 -6.76 -24.42
N GLU A 3 -11.33 -6.05 -25.34
CA GLU A 3 -10.89 -4.75 -25.80
C GLU A 3 -10.65 -3.84 -24.59
N ASN A 4 -9.50 -3.14 -24.57
CA ASN A 4 -9.31 -2.09 -23.57
C ASN A 4 -10.41 -1.05 -23.81
N PRO A 5 -11.15 -0.62 -22.77
CA PRO A 5 -12.21 0.35 -22.96
C PRO A 5 -11.64 1.60 -23.62
N THR A 6 -12.25 2.01 -24.73
CA THR A 6 -11.91 3.26 -25.42
C THR A 6 -12.38 4.40 -24.53
N VAL A 7 -11.46 5.01 -23.79
CA VAL A 7 -11.78 6.15 -22.93
C VAL A 7 -11.42 7.43 -23.68
N GLU A 8 -12.42 8.25 -24.01
CA GLU A 8 -12.20 9.56 -24.59
C GLU A 8 -11.66 10.52 -23.52
N ILE A 9 -10.57 11.21 -23.84
CA ILE A 9 -10.00 12.24 -22.97
C ILE A 9 -10.68 13.55 -23.32
N THR A 10 -11.49 14.06 -22.40
CA THR A 10 -12.06 15.40 -22.51
C THR A 10 -10.97 16.44 -22.24
N GLU A 11 -10.70 17.32 -23.20
CA GLU A 11 -9.79 18.44 -22.98
C GLU A 11 -10.34 19.43 -21.94
N GLY A 12 -9.45 20.06 -21.18
CA GLY A 12 -9.83 21.02 -20.14
C GLY A 12 -10.25 20.42 -18.79
N VAL A 13 -10.33 19.09 -18.67
CA VAL A 13 -10.57 18.42 -17.38
C VAL A 13 -9.24 18.22 -16.65
N GLU A 14 -9.17 18.67 -15.40
CA GLU A 14 -8.01 18.43 -14.54
C GLU A 14 -7.82 16.93 -14.30
N ARG A 15 -6.57 16.47 -14.38
CA ARG A 15 -6.19 15.06 -14.21
C ARG A 15 -5.18 14.96 -13.06
N PRO A 16 -5.65 14.97 -11.80
CA PRO A 16 -4.77 14.96 -10.65
C PRO A 16 -4.08 13.60 -10.51
N ASN A 17 -2.95 13.57 -9.81
CA ASN A 17 -2.37 12.32 -9.35
C ASN A 17 -3.32 11.63 -8.36
N ILE A 18 -3.41 10.31 -8.44
CA ILE A 18 -4.30 9.49 -7.60
C ILE A 18 -3.45 8.64 -6.68
N TYR A 19 -3.68 8.73 -5.38
CA TYR A 19 -2.98 7.93 -4.37
C TYR A 19 -3.94 6.97 -3.70
N TYR A 20 -3.68 5.67 -3.85
CA TYR A 20 -4.38 4.62 -3.12
C TYR A 20 -3.42 3.95 -2.14
N ILE A 21 -3.54 4.33 -0.87
CA ILE A 21 -2.67 3.88 0.21
C ILE A 21 -3.49 2.98 1.14
N VAL A 22 -3.04 1.73 1.29
CA VAL A 22 -3.69 0.73 2.13
C VAL A 22 -2.75 0.39 3.28
N LEU A 23 -3.22 0.57 4.52
CA LEU A 23 -2.52 0.12 5.72
C LEU A 23 -3.04 -1.29 6.07
N ASP A 24 -2.23 -2.32 5.82
CA ASP A 24 -2.62 -3.73 5.98
C ASP A 24 -2.82 -4.10 7.45
N GLY A 25 -4.04 -4.50 7.79
CA GLY A 25 -4.43 -4.84 9.15
C GLY A 25 -4.66 -3.62 10.07
N TYR A 26 -4.74 -2.40 9.52
CA TYR A 26 -5.14 -1.24 10.31
C TYR A 26 -6.64 -1.30 10.61
N GLY A 27 -6.97 -1.44 11.89
CA GLY A 27 -8.34 -1.51 12.36
C GLY A 27 -9.08 -0.18 12.29
N ARG A 28 -10.41 -0.23 12.32
CA ARG A 28 -11.25 0.96 12.47
C ARG A 28 -10.98 1.63 13.82
N ALA A 29 -11.10 2.96 13.85
CA ALA A 29 -10.68 3.76 15.00
C ALA A 29 -11.42 3.38 16.30
N ASP A 30 -12.73 3.20 16.24
CA ASP A 30 -13.56 2.72 17.36
C ASP A 30 -13.10 1.35 17.90
N VAL A 31 -12.80 0.39 17.02
CA VAL A 31 -12.33 -0.95 17.38
C VAL A 31 -10.93 -0.88 18.02
N LEU A 32 -10.04 -0.05 17.47
CA LEU A 32 -8.71 0.17 18.04
C LEU A 32 -8.77 0.82 19.43
N GLU A 33 -9.72 1.73 19.66
CA GLU A 33 -9.93 2.34 20.95
C GLU A 33 -10.56 1.36 21.96
N GLU A 34 -11.63 0.66 21.58
CA GLU A 34 -12.35 -0.28 22.44
C GLU A 34 -11.47 -1.47 22.87
N LEU A 35 -10.80 -2.12 21.91
CA LEU A 35 -10.09 -3.38 22.16
C LEU A 35 -8.62 -3.19 22.54
N TYR A 36 -7.98 -2.12 22.07
CA TYR A 36 -6.54 -1.90 22.25
C TYR A 36 -6.19 -0.64 23.01
N GLN A 37 -7.17 0.18 23.43
CA GLN A 37 -6.96 1.47 24.09
C GLN A 37 -6.03 2.40 23.28
N TYR A 38 -6.00 2.22 21.96
CA TYR A 38 -5.20 3.01 21.06
C TYR A 38 -6.01 4.22 20.59
N PRO A 39 -5.54 5.46 20.78
CA PRO A 39 -6.32 6.67 20.50
C PRO A 39 -6.32 7.00 19.00
N ALA A 40 -6.88 6.12 18.18
CA ALA A 40 -6.93 6.24 16.72
C ALA A 40 -7.72 7.47 16.24
N GLU A 41 -8.74 7.92 17.00
CA GLU A 41 -9.55 9.09 16.63
C GLU A 41 -8.70 10.36 16.46
N LYS A 42 -7.58 10.50 17.19
CA LYS A 42 -6.66 11.64 16.99
C LYS A 42 -6.11 11.71 15.56
N PHE A 43 -5.84 10.55 14.96
CA PHE A 43 -5.38 10.48 13.58
C PHE A 43 -6.52 10.73 12.59
N MET A 44 -7.71 10.22 12.89
CA MET A 44 -8.89 10.46 12.06
C MET A 44 -9.28 11.95 12.05
N ASP A 45 -9.22 12.63 13.19
CA ASP A 45 -9.45 14.08 13.30
C ASP A 45 -8.43 14.90 12.52
N LEU A 46 -7.17 14.48 12.52
CA LEU A 46 -6.14 15.10 11.67
C LEU A 46 -6.54 15.00 10.20
N LEU A 47 -6.96 13.83 9.72
CA LEU A 47 -7.41 13.66 8.35
C LEU A 47 -8.66 14.50 8.04
N ARG A 48 -9.65 14.56 8.93
CA ARG A 48 -10.84 15.41 8.79
C ARG A 48 -10.44 16.89 8.64
N ASN A 49 -9.52 17.36 9.46
CA ASN A 49 -9.03 18.75 9.44
C ASN A 49 -8.25 19.08 8.15
N GLU A 50 -7.58 18.10 7.56
CA GLU A 50 -6.95 18.20 6.23
C GLU A 50 -7.97 18.08 5.07
N GLY A 51 -9.26 17.96 5.36
CA GLY A 51 -10.35 17.92 4.38
C GLY A 51 -10.66 16.53 3.83
N PHE A 52 -10.13 15.46 4.44
CA PHE A 52 -10.48 14.10 4.03
C PHE A 52 -11.90 13.74 4.49
N TYR A 53 -12.64 13.06 3.62
CA TYR A 53 -13.86 12.37 3.98
C TYR A 53 -13.53 11.08 4.75
N ILE A 54 -14.15 10.89 5.91
CA ILE A 54 -13.99 9.68 6.73
C ILE A 54 -15.26 8.84 6.65
N ALA A 55 -15.15 7.63 6.10
CA ALA A 55 -16.21 6.63 6.08
C ALA A 55 -16.09 5.68 7.28
N ASP A 56 -16.54 6.13 8.44
CA ASP A 56 -16.50 5.41 9.71
C ASP A 56 -17.27 4.07 9.70
N GLU A 57 -18.32 3.95 8.89
CA GLU A 57 -19.05 2.67 8.75
C GLU A 57 -18.56 1.77 7.60
N SER A 58 -17.46 2.13 6.94
CA SER A 58 -16.92 1.34 5.83
C SER A 58 -16.40 -0.03 6.26
N ARG A 59 -16.50 -1.02 5.36
CA ARG A 59 -16.04 -2.40 5.57
C ARG A 59 -15.26 -2.87 4.36
N SER A 60 -14.22 -3.67 4.59
CA SER A 60 -13.54 -4.39 3.52
C SER A 60 -14.51 -5.37 2.85
N ASN A 61 -14.46 -5.48 1.52
CA ASN A 61 -15.28 -6.45 0.77
C ASN A 61 -14.98 -7.90 1.19
N TYR A 62 -13.73 -8.20 1.57
CA TYR A 62 -13.28 -9.52 1.97
C TYR A 62 -12.23 -9.44 3.08
N VAL A 63 -12.26 -10.39 4.01
CA VAL A 63 -11.38 -10.42 5.19
C VAL A 63 -9.90 -10.61 4.84
N ARG A 64 -9.58 -11.24 3.70
CA ARG A 64 -8.18 -11.46 3.30
C ARG A 64 -7.78 -10.48 2.21
N THR A 65 -6.60 -9.89 2.38
CA THR A 65 -6.01 -8.85 1.53
C THR A 65 -6.07 -9.20 0.04
N ILE A 66 -5.74 -10.43 -0.35
CA ILE A 66 -5.72 -10.83 -1.76
C ILE A 66 -7.08 -10.74 -2.45
N PHE A 67 -8.17 -11.08 -1.73
CA PHE A 67 -9.53 -11.00 -2.25
C PHE A 67 -10.04 -9.56 -2.18
N SER A 68 -9.72 -8.82 -1.11
CA SER A 68 -10.11 -7.41 -0.96
C SER A 68 -9.51 -6.56 -2.08
N LEU A 69 -8.22 -6.75 -2.39
CA LEU A 69 -7.55 -6.04 -3.49
C LEU A 69 -8.09 -6.46 -4.86
N ALA A 70 -8.37 -7.75 -5.05
CA ALA A 70 -8.93 -8.26 -6.31
C ALA A 70 -10.28 -7.62 -6.62
N SER A 71 -11.13 -7.54 -5.62
CA SER A 71 -12.45 -6.89 -5.70
C SER A 71 -12.31 -5.38 -5.95
N THR A 72 -11.46 -4.70 -5.17
CA THR A 72 -11.24 -3.25 -5.32
C THR A 72 -10.74 -2.88 -6.72
N PHE A 73 -9.69 -3.54 -7.21
CA PHE A 73 -9.05 -3.18 -8.47
C PHE A 73 -9.83 -3.59 -9.71
N ASN A 74 -10.72 -4.57 -9.58
CA ASN A 74 -11.64 -4.91 -10.65
C ASN A 74 -13.00 -4.22 -10.52
N MET A 75 -13.22 -3.50 -9.41
CA MET A 75 -14.44 -2.75 -9.09
C MET A 75 -15.67 -3.64 -9.10
N ASP A 76 -15.55 -4.85 -8.55
CA ASP A 76 -16.58 -5.88 -8.59
C ASP A 76 -16.48 -6.81 -7.37
N THR A 77 -17.58 -7.51 -7.04
CA THR A 77 -17.49 -8.65 -6.11
C THR A 77 -16.85 -9.83 -6.83
N LEU A 78 -16.40 -10.82 -6.06
CA LEU A 78 -15.75 -12.02 -6.60
C LEU A 78 -16.74 -13.14 -6.90
N ASP A 79 -18.04 -12.93 -6.74
CA ASP A 79 -19.05 -13.98 -6.84
C ASP A 79 -19.12 -14.57 -8.25
N GLU A 80 -19.27 -13.71 -9.27
CA GLU A 80 -19.27 -14.13 -10.68
C GLU A 80 -17.92 -14.73 -11.09
N PHE A 81 -16.81 -14.15 -10.61
CA PHE A 81 -15.47 -14.68 -10.87
C PHE A 81 -15.30 -16.09 -10.30
N ILE A 82 -15.77 -16.33 -9.07
CA ILE A 82 -15.71 -17.62 -8.40
C ILE A 82 -16.59 -18.64 -9.12
N GLU A 83 -17.81 -18.27 -9.51
CA GLU A 83 -18.75 -19.13 -10.21
C GLU A 83 -18.22 -19.53 -11.59
N THR A 84 -17.85 -18.55 -12.42
CA THR A 84 -17.36 -18.76 -13.79
C THR A 84 -16.10 -19.62 -13.86
N ASN A 85 -15.26 -19.56 -12.82
CA ASN A 85 -14.01 -20.33 -12.75
C ASN A 85 -14.11 -21.60 -11.89
N ASN A 86 -15.32 -21.98 -11.44
CA ASN A 86 -15.56 -23.15 -10.58
C ASN A 86 -14.67 -23.19 -9.32
N LEU A 87 -14.50 -22.05 -8.65
CA LEU A 87 -13.59 -21.89 -7.50
C LEU A 87 -14.28 -22.07 -6.15
N LYS A 88 -15.56 -22.46 -6.13
CA LYS A 88 -16.29 -22.69 -4.89
C LYS A 88 -15.57 -23.75 -4.05
N ASN A 89 -15.33 -23.45 -2.77
CA ASN A 89 -14.56 -24.28 -1.84
C ASN A 89 -13.07 -24.49 -2.21
N SER A 90 -12.54 -23.76 -3.19
CA SER A 90 -11.12 -23.81 -3.51
C SER A 90 -10.30 -23.06 -2.47
N HIS A 91 -9.23 -23.68 -1.99
CA HIS A 91 -8.20 -23.00 -1.19
C HIS A 91 -7.05 -22.45 -2.06
N ASN A 92 -7.12 -22.66 -3.39
CA ASN A 92 -6.07 -22.24 -4.30
C ASN A 92 -6.25 -20.77 -4.71
N GLU A 93 -5.42 -19.90 -4.15
CA GLU A 93 -5.41 -18.45 -4.44
C GLU A 93 -4.83 -18.08 -5.81
N THR A 94 -4.27 -19.03 -6.57
CA THR A 94 -3.61 -18.74 -7.85
C THR A 94 -4.53 -17.98 -8.80
N TRP A 95 -5.81 -18.37 -8.88
CA TRP A 95 -6.79 -17.72 -9.74
C TRP A 95 -7.06 -16.27 -9.34
N VAL A 96 -7.15 -16.00 -8.04
CA VAL A 96 -7.37 -14.64 -7.51
C VAL A 96 -6.13 -13.77 -7.71
N ARG A 97 -4.93 -14.36 -7.66
CA ARG A 97 -3.68 -13.67 -8.05
C ARG A 97 -3.71 -13.27 -9.51
N LEU A 98 -4.08 -14.19 -10.40
CA LEU A 98 -4.25 -13.91 -11.82
C LEU A 98 -5.31 -12.83 -12.08
N TYR A 99 -6.41 -12.87 -11.33
CA TYR A 99 -7.46 -11.85 -11.42
C TYR A 99 -6.99 -10.47 -10.92
N ASN A 100 -6.17 -10.41 -9.87
CA ASN A 100 -5.49 -9.18 -9.47
C ASN A 100 -4.62 -8.59 -10.58
N TYR A 101 -4.01 -9.42 -11.45
CA TYR A 101 -3.26 -8.91 -12.61
C TYR A 101 -4.15 -8.33 -13.71
N GLN A 102 -5.45 -8.66 -13.72
CA GLN A 102 -6.38 -8.06 -14.68
C GLN A 102 -6.70 -6.61 -14.38
N ASN A 103 -6.48 -6.15 -13.14
CA ASN A 103 -6.68 -4.80 -12.60
C ASN A 103 -7.37 -3.84 -13.58
N ARG A 104 -8.70 -3.96 -13.65
CA ARG A 104 -9.53 -3.17 -14.55
C ARG A 104 -9.32 -1.67 -14.32
N PHE A 105 -9.19 -1.23 -13.07
CA PHE A 105 -8.98 0.16 -12.72
C PHE A 105 -7.68 0.72 -13.32
N ALA A 106 -6.56 0.01 -13.15
CA ALA A 106 -5.28 0.41 -13.73
C ALA A 106 -5.30 0.44 -15.27
N LYS A 107 -6.05 -0.47 -15.91
CA LYS A 107 -6.24 -0.45 -17.37
C LYS A 107 -7.03 0.77 -17.85
N ILE A 108 -8.11 1.13 -17.14
CA ILE A 108 -8.88 2.35 -17.43
C ILE A 108 -7.99 3.58 -17.31
N LEU A 109 -7.23 3.70 -16.22
CA LEU A 109 -6.30 4.82 -16.02
C LEU A 109 -5.19 4.86 -17.07
N THR A 110 -4.67 3.70 -17.49
CA THR A 110 -3.73 3.60 -18.61
C THR A 110 -4.34 4.14 -19.91
N GLY A 111 -5.60 3.80 -20.21
CA GLY A 111 -6.34 4.35 -21.35
C GLY A 111 -6.50 5.88 -21.28
N LEU A 112 -6.64 6.41 -20.07
CA LEU A 112 -6.65 7.85 -19.76
C LEU A 112 -5.25 8.51 -19.73
N ARG A 113 -4.21 7.77 -20.16
CA ARG A 113 -2.79 8.19 -20.18
C ARG A 113 -2.18 8.46 -18.81
N TYR A 114 -2.66 7.79 -17.77
CA TYR A 114 -1.97 7.76 -16.49
C TYR A 114 -0.82 6.73 -16.50
N SER A 115 0.26 7.03 -15.81
CA SER A 115 1.25 6.03 -15.41
C SER A 115 0.79 5.34 -14.13
N THR A 116 0.83 4.01 -14.08
CA THR A 116 0.40 3.24 -12.90
C THR A 116 1.59 2.62 -12.18
N VAL A 117 1.74 2.94 -10.89
CA VAL A 117 2.94 2.64 -10.11
C VAL A 117 2.55 1.94 -8.81
N GLY A 118 3.09 0.74 -8.58
CA GLY A 118 2.94 0.02 -7.32
C GLY A 118 4.20 0.14 -6.44
N ILE A 119 4.04 0.43 -5.15
CA ILE A 119 5.15 0.41 -4.18
C ILE A 119 5.24 -0.98 -3.54
N SER A 120 6.39 -1.64 -3.67
CA SER A 120 6.62 -2.97 -3.15
C SER A 120 7.11 -2.95 -1.70
N THR A 121 6.22 -3.25 -0.77
CA THR A 121 6.52 -3.40 0.67
C THR A 121 6.77 -4.84 1.10
N ALA A 122 7.06 -5.73 0.14
CA ALA A 122 7.28 -7.17 0.34
C ALA A 122 6.04 -8.05 0.59
N TYR A 123 4.82 -7.53 0.36
CA TYR A 123 3.64 -8.38 0.26
C TYR A 123 3.67 -9.22 -1.04
N ILE A 124 3.78 -10.54 -0.90
CA ILE A 124 3.92 -11.50 -2.01
C ILE A 124 2.57 -11.75 -2.72
N GLY A 125 1.45 -11.39 -2.07
CA GLY A 125 0.09 -11.56 -2.59
C GLY A 125 -0.26 -10.76 -3.85
N SER A 126 0.47 -9.68 -4.12
CA SER A 126 0.06 -8.65 -5.08
C SER A 126 1.19 -8.18 -6.00
N ASN A 127 2.27 -8.95 -6.19
CA ASN A 127 3.45 -8.45 -6.90
C ASN A 127 3.07 -7.94 -8.31
N ARG A 128 3.03 -6.62 -8.43
CA ARG A 128 2.43 -5.77 -9.47
C ARG A 128 0.94 -5.48 -9.40
N ALA A 129 0.05 -6.41 -9.06
CA ALA A 129 -1.41 -6.18 -9.12
C ALA A 129 -1.84 -5.47 -10.42
N GLY A 130 -1.25 -5.84 -11.56
CA GLY A 130 -1.51 -5.21 -12.86
C GLY A 130 -0.93 -3.80 -13.09
N MET A 131 -0.15 -3.24 -12.16
CA MET A 131 0.54 -1.94 -12.35
C MET A 131 1.65 -2.02 -13.40
N GLN A 132 1.82 -0.95 -14.18
CA GLN A 132 2.86 -0.81 -15.21
C GLN A 132 4.26 -0.81 -14.58
N TYR A 133 4.46 -0.02 -13.53
CA TYR A 133 5.77 0.16 -12.87
C TYR A 133 5.74 -0.32 -11.42
N ILE A 134 6.93 -0.68 -10.90
CA ILE A 134 7.09 -1.07 -9.50
C ILE A 134 8.27 -0.33 -8.89
N GLU A 135 7.96 0.41 -7.84
CA GLU A 135 8.94 1.05 -6.99
C GLU A 135 9.31 0.12 -5.84
N LYS A 136 10.60 -0.09 -5.63
CA LYS A 136 11.12 -0.94 -4.55
C LYS A 136 11.90 -0.04 -3.60
N PRO A 137 11.38 0.23 -2.40
CA PRO A 137 12.12 0.94 -1.36
C PRO A 137 13.48 0.27 -1.14
N ALA A 138 14.55 1.04 -1.27
CA ALA A 138 15.91 0.56 -1.10
C ALA A 138 16.18 0.39 0.41
N VAL A 139 16.01 -0.82 0.91
CA VAL A 139 16.21 -1.15 2.33
C VAL A 139 17.13 -2.34 2.48
N GLY A 140 18.08 -2.19 3.40
CA GLY A 140 19.20 -3.11 3.56
C GLY A 140 20.30 -2.87 2.51
N ARG A 141 21.55 -2.96 2.97
CA ARG A 141 22.78 -2.96 2.17
C ARG A 141 23.03 -4.25 1.37
N LEU A 142 22.31 -5.34 1.66
CA LEU A 142 22.52 -6.64 1.01
C LEU A 142 21.23 -7.12 0.37
N ASN A 143 21.35 -7.74 -0.81
CA ASN A 143 20.23 -8.34 -1.52
C ASN A 143 19.88 -9.74 -0.95
N ARG A 144 18.76 -10.33 -1.40
CA ARG A 144 18.30 -11.64 -0.90
C ARG A 144 19.28 -12.78 -1.17
N PHE A 145 20.04 -12.69 -2.26
CA PHE A 145 21.04 -13.71 -2.60
C PHE A 145 22.22 -13.64 -1.64
N GLU A 146 22.76 -12.46 -1.38
CA GLU A 146 23.84 -12.23 -0.41
C GLU A 146 23.43 -12.64 1.01
N LEU A 147 22.19 -12.32 1.41
CA LEU A 147 21.63 -12.77 2.69
C LEU A 147 21.57 -14.29 2.79
N LYS A 148 21.14 -14.97 1.71
CA LYS A 148 21.05 -16.43 1.69
C LYS A 148 22.44 -17.06 1.71
N LEU A 149 23.40 -16.47 1.01
CA LEU A 149 24.79 -16.92 0.99
C LEU A 149 25.44 -16.77 2.37
N LEU A 150 25.28 -15.62 3.03
CA LEU A 150 25.77 -15.40 4.39
C LEU A 150 25.09 -16.32 5.41
N GLY A 151 23.79 -16.58 5.24
CA GLY A 151 23.03 -17.55 6.03
C GLY A 151 23.51 -18.99 5.91
N GLN A 152 24.28 -19.32 4.88
CA GLN A 152 24.93 -20.62 4.71
C GLN A 152 26.32 -20.70 5.35
N THR A 153 26.76 -19.66 6.04
CA THR A 153 28.07 -19.59 6.69
C THR A 153 27.93 -19.43 8.20
N PRO A 154 28.95 -19.80 9.00
CA PRO A 154 28.97 -19.53 10.45
C PRO A 154 28.90 -18.03 10.80
N VAL A 155 29.13 -17.13 9.83
CA VAL A 155 28.95 -15.68 10.00
C VAL A 155 27.50 -15.34 10.32
N HIS A 156 26.53 -16.18 9.98
CA HIS A 156 25.12 -15.99 10.33
C HIS A 156 24.89 -15.88 11.85
N GLU A 157 25.51 -16.77 12.64
CA GLU A 157 25.45 -16.76 14.10
C GLU A 157 26.01 -15.45 14.67
N PHE A 158 27.16 -15.02 14.15
CA PHE A 158 27.77 -13.74 14.53
C PHE A 158 26.86 -12.56 14.17
N LEU A 159 26.30 -12.53 12.95
CA LEU A 159 25.41 -11.46 12.48
C LEU A 159 24.12 -11.32 13.30
N MET A 160 23.62 -12.42 13.87
CA MET A 160 22.49 -12.41 14.79
C MET A 160 22.86 -11.77 16.14
N ASP A 161 24.05 -12.09 16.67
CA ASP A 161 24.56 -11.56 17.94
C ASP A 161 24.94 -10.07 17.90
N VAL A 162 25.51 -9.58 16.79
CA VAL A 162 25.90 -8.15 16.68
C VAL A 162 24.72 -7.20 16.39
N GLN A 163 23.47 -7.68 16.38
CA GLN A 163 22.27 -6.88 16.06
C GLN A 163 22.38 -6.07 14.75
N LEU A 164 23.30 -6.46 13.86
CA LEU A 164 23.55 -5.79 12.59
C LEU A 164 22.37 -5.92 11.62
N ARG A 165 21.38 -6.75 11.94
CA ARG A 165 20.04 -6.79 11.33
C ARG A 165 19.08 -7.63 12.17
N ASN A 166 18.06 -6.98 12.70
CA ASN A 166 16.82 -7.68 12.97
C ASN A 166 15.97 -7.66 11.69
N ALA A 167 15.43 -8.81 11.25
CA ALA A 167 14.49 -8.87 10.12
C ALA A 167 13.30 -7.90 10.33
N PHE A 168 13.00 -7.65 11.59
CA PHE A 168 12.06 -6.65 12.09
C PHE A 168 12.44 -5.21 11.77
N ASP A 169 13.69 -4.81 11.99
CA ASP A 169 14.16 -3.45 11.68
C ASP A 169 14.15 -3.23 10.18
N THR A 170 14.60 -4.23 9.40
CA THR A 170 14.53 -4.17 7.93
C THR A 170 13.09 -4.08 7.42
N HIS A 171 12.15 -4.78 8.08
CA HIS A 171 10.71 -4.67 7.75
C HIS A 171 10.18 -3.27 8.04
N ARG A 172 10.48 -2.73 9.23
CA ARG A 172 10.07 -1.39 9.65
C ARG A 172 10.67 -0.30 8.73
N GLU A 173 11.96 -0.39 8.45
CA GLU A 173 12.66 0.49 7.51
C GLU A 173 12.00 0.46 6.13
N ARG A 174 11.60 -0.72 5.64
CA ARG A 174 10.88 -0.86 4.37
C ARG A 174 9.59 -0.05 4.34
N GLN A 175 8.79 -0.13 5.39
CA GLN A 175 7.53 0.61 5.46
C GLN A 175 7.78 2.13 5.54
N ILE A 176 8.76 2.56 6.34
CA ILE A 176 9.12 3.97 6.46
C ILE A 176 9.64 4.52 5.13
N GLU A 177 10.51 3.79 4.47
CA GLU A 177 11.07 4.20 3.18
C GLU A 177 10.00 4.23 2.08
N ALA A 178 9.06 3.28 2.09
CA ALA A 178 7.87 3.33 1.24
C ALA A 178 7.07 4.63 1.45
N MET A 179 6.78 4.97 2.71
CA MET A 179 6.02 6.19 3.05
C MET A 179 6.74 7.47 2.63
N LYS A 180 8.07 7.53 2.80
CA LYS A 180 8.88 8.67 2.33
C LYS A 180 8.88 8.79 0.81
N ARG A 181 8.81 7.66 0.09
CA ARG A 181 8.86 7.64 -1.37
C ARG A 181 7.54 8.05 -2.01
N ILE A 182 6.38 7.71 -1.41
CA ILE A 182 5.03 8.04 -1.93
C ILE A 182 4.92 9.48 -2.49
N PRO A 183 5.23 10.55 -1.72
CA PRO A 183 5.07 11.92 -2.21
C PRO A 183 6.07 12.32 -3.33
N LEU A 184 7.13 11.53 -3.54
CA LEU A 184 8.19 11.82 -4.49
C LEU A 184 8.06 11.04 -5.81
N ILE A 185 7.17 10.03 -5.89
CA ILE A 185 7.05 9.16 -7.07
C ILE A 185 6.64 9.95 -8.30
N THR A 186 5.73 10.90 -8.15
CA THR A 186 5.16 11.68 -9.26
C THR A 186 6.20 12.53 -9.97
N GLN A 187 7.31 12.86 -9.31
CA GLN A 187 8.41 13.64 -9.90
C GLN A 187 9.16 12.87 -11.01
N ASN A 188 8.98 11.55 -11.11
CA ASN A 188 9.64 10.72 -12.13
C ASN A 188 8.82 10.56 -13.41
N TYR A 189 7.64 11.18 -13.51
CA TYR A 189 6.69 10.96 -14.60
C TYR A 189 6.15 12.29 -15.14
N ASP A 190 6.09 12.40 -16.46
CA ASP A 190 5.52 13.58 -17.16
C ASP A 190 4.00 13.51 -17.30
N SER A 191 3.40 12.35 -16.99
CA SER A 191 1.97 12.08 -17.00
C SER A 191 1.39 12.07 -15.59
N PRO A 192 0.06 12.29 -15.43
CA PRO A 192 -0.63 11.99 -14.18
C PRO A 192 -0.36 10.55 -13.73
N VAL A 193 -0.16 10.36 -12.44
CA VAL A 193 0.26 9.08 -11.87
C VAL A 193 -0.81 8.54 -10.95
N PHE A 194 -1.08 7.24 -11.07
CA PHE A 194 -1.77 6.46 -10.06
C PHE A 194 -0.76 5.67 -9.23
N VAL A 195 -0.68 5.97 -7.94
CA VAL A 195 0.22 5.33 -6.99
C VAL A 195 -0.60 4.39 -6.12
N PHE A 196 -0.26 3.10 -6.14
CA PHE A 196 -0.75 2.12 -5.19
C PHE A 196 0.34 1.76 -4.19
N ALA A 197 0.08 1.97 -2.91
CA ALA A 197 0.97 1.61 -1.81
C ALA A 197 0.23 0.71 -0.82
N HIS A 198 0.67 -0.55 -0.71
CA HIS A 198 0.18 -1.47 0.30
C HIS A 198 1.20 -1.53 1.43
N ILE A 199 0.95 -0.89 2.56
CA ILE A 199 1.88 -0.74 3.67
C ILE A 199 1.55 -1.77 4.74
N LEU A 200 2.50 -2.64 5.10
CA LEU A 200 2.29 -3.72 6.08
C LEU A 200 2.37 -3.17 7.51
N LEU A 201 1.46 -2.28 7.88
CA LEU A 201 1.34 -1.71 9.23
C LEU A 201 -0.08 -1.93 9.73
N PRO A 202 -0.28 -2.60 10.88
CA PRO A 202 0.70 -2.85 11.95
C PRO A 202 1.35 -4.25 11.96
N HIS A 203 1.47 -4.92 10.81
CA HIS A 203 1.94 -6.31 10.74
C HIS A 203 3.26 -6.54 11.53
N PRO A 204 3.41 -7.70 12.21
CA PRO A 204 4.52 -7.97 13.09
C PRO A 204 5.93 -7.61 12.61
N PRO A 205 6.77 -7.12 13.54
CA PRO A 205 6.50 -7.11 14.98
C PRO A 205 5.69 -5.88 15.38
N SER A 206 4.54 -6.14 15.99
CA SER A 206 3.55 -5.16 16.44
C SER A 206 4.02 -4.36 17.67
N SER A 207 5.31 -4.44 18.03
CA SER A 207 5.89 -3.69 19.14
C SER A 207 5.73 -2.18 18.98
N SER A 208 5.52 -1.67 17.75
CA SER A 208 5.34 -0.24 17.52
C SER A 208 3.99 0.33 17.99
N MET A 209 2.90 -0.45 18.05
CA MET A 209 1.61 0.06 18.53
C MET A 209 1.60 0.25 20.07
N LEU A 210 2.19 -0.69 20.82
CA LEU A 210 2.27 -0.59 22.28
C LEU A 210 3.43 0.29 22.78
N THR A 211 4.52 0.40 22.02
CA THR A 211 5.69 1.21 22.43
C THR A 211 5.53 2.69 22.07
N ALA A 212 4.81 3.04 20.99
CA ALA A 212 4.57 4.43 20.61
C ALA A 212 3.74 5.21 21.65
N VAL A 213 2.86 4.53 22.40
CA VAL A 213 2.07 5.14 23.47
C VAL A 213 2.93 5.52 24.69
N ARG A 214 4.11 4.91 24.87
CA ARG A 214 4.96 5.15 26.05
C ARG A 214 6.20 6.02 25.84
N GLN A 215 6.68 6.23 24.61
CA GLN A 215 8.04 6.77 24.43
C GLN A 215 8.28 7.91 23.44
N ASN A 216 7.29 8.42 22.70
CA ASN A 216 7.55 9.54 21.78
C ASN A 216 6.82 10.83 22.20
N PRO A 217 7.53 11.96 22.34
CA PRO A 217 6.89 13.27 22.35
C PRO A 217 6.20 13.52 20.99
N PRO A 218 5.19 14.41 20.94
CA PRO A 218 4.42 14.64 19.72
C PRO A 218 5.34 15.00 18.55
N ILE A 219 5.19 14.28 17.43
CA ILE A 219 5.82 14.60 16.16
C ILE A 219 5.31 15.98 15.75
N GLN A 220 6.18 16.99 15.74
CA GLN A 220 5.87 18.27 15.12
C GLN A 220 5.84 18.09 13.61
N ILE A 221 4.65 18.10 13.03
CA ILE A 221 4.45 18.20 11.59
C ILE A 221 4.66 19.67 11.24
N SER A 222 5.77 19.99 10.56
CA SER A 222 6.02 21.31 9.99
C SER A 222 5.06 21.55 8.83
N THR A 223 3.97 22.28 9.06
CA THR A 223 3.08 22.78 8.02
C THR A 223 3.74 23.96 7.31
N SER A 224 4.63 23.68 6.35
CA SER A 224 5.05 24.68 5.35
C SER A 224 4.41 24.34 4.01
N VAL A 225 3.11 24.62 3.89
CA VAL A 225 2.44 24.70 2.58
C VAL A 225 2.61 26.12 2.08
N THR A 226 3.60 26.34 1.23
CA THR A 226 3.75 27.60 0.50
C THR A 226 2.65 27.66 -0.56
N ARG A 227 1.53 28.32 -0.24
CA ARG A 227 0.54 28.72 -1.27
C ARG A 227 1.17 29.83 -2.10
N THR A 228 1.61 29.53 -3.32
CA THR A 228 1.79 30.56 -4.35
C THR A 228 0.41 30.98 -4.81
N ALA A 229 -0.06 32.11 -4.30
CA ALA A 229 -1.19 32.83 -4.87
C ALA A 229 -0.75 33.42 -6.21
N SER A 230 -1.24 32.87 -7.32
CA SER A 230 -1.24 33.55 -8.60
C SER A 230 -2.57 34.29 -8.73
N SER A 231 -2.49 35.61 -8.62
CA SER A 231 -3.55 36.55 -8.98
C SER A 231 -3.72 36.62 -10.50
N ILE A 232 -4.93 36.40 -10.98
CA ILE A 232 -5.53 37.11 -12.13
C ILE A 232 -6.90 37.59 -11.66
#